data_AF-A0A954KXB9-F1
#
_entry.id   AF-A0A954KXB9-F1
#
_cell.length_a   1.000
_cell.length_b   1.000
_cell.length_c   1.000
_cell.angle_alpha   90.00
_cell.angle_beta   90.00
_cell.angle_gamma   90.00
#
_symmetry.space_group_name_H-M   'P 1'
#
loop_
_entity.id
_entity.type
_entity.pdbx_description
1 polymer ?
#
loop_
_entity_poly.entity_id
_entity_poly.type
_entity_poly.pdbx_seq_one_letter_code
_entity_poly.pdbx_strand_id
1 'polypeptide(L)'
;MSQHSMNDERCQCEQPGWCERHGCSKPPHFHKLCRTRPDYFRLWEQGRGPGQSPEVVHQIAPIRDRVLSERPWEGNAQKKPWHYRVTAVIPVIDTVDLLEMAVELLRLQTER
;
A
#
# COMPACT_ATOMS: atom_id res chain seq x y z
N MET A 1 34.93 -31.61 12.18
CA MET A 1 34.87 -30.51 11.19
C MET A 1 33.66 -30.78 10.31
N SER A 2 32.50 -30.26 10.69
CA SER A 2 31.24 -30.52 9.99
C SER A 2 31.19 -29.67 8.73
N GLN A 3 31.18 -30.37 7.59
CA GLN A 3 31.08 -29.81 6.25
C GLN A 3 29.78 -28.99 6.16
N HIS A 4 29.89 -27.66 6.21
CA HIS A 4 28.78 -26.78 5.87
C HIS A 4 28.75 -26.70 4.34
N SER A 5 27.70 -27.27 3.75
CA SER A 5 27.45 -27.32 2.33
C SER A 5 27.38 -25.88 1.77
N MET A 6 28.24 -25.55 0.79
CA MET A 6 28.40 -24.24 0.13
C MET A 6 27.18 -23.79 -0.73
N ASN A 7 26.01 -24.40 -0.57
CA ASN A 7 24.85 -24.19 -1.45
C ASN A 7 23.75 -23.27 -0.89
N ASP A 8 24.01 -22.60 0.23
CA ASP A 8 22.97 -21.90 1.00
C ASP A 8 22.86 -20.38 0.73
N GLU A 9 23.70 -19.83 -0.14
CA GLU A 9 23.78 -18.37 -0.34
C GLU A 9 22.78 -17.81 -1.36
N ARG A 10 22.07 -18.67 -2.11
CA ARG A 10 21.12 -18.24 -3.14
C ARG A 10 19.91 -19.16 -3.25
N CYS A 11 18.78 -18.58 -3.63
CA CYS A 11 17.57 -19.33 -3.92
C CYS A 11 17.66 -20.02 -5.28
N GLN A 12 17.22 -21.29 -5.36
CA GLN A 12 17.26 -22.13 -6.56
C GLN A 12 15.98 -22.07 -7.40
N CYS A 13 15.20 -20.97 -7.33
CA CYS A 13 13.97 -20.87 -8.12
C CYS A 13 14.29 -20.68 -9.62
N GLU A 14 13.87 -21.61 -10.46
CA GLU A 14 14.23 -21.62 -11.89
C GLU A 14 13.40 -20.63 -12.71
N GLN A 15 12.09 -20.56 -12.43
CA GLN A 15 11.14 -19.73 -13.17
C GLN A 15 10.37 -18.77 -12.25
N PRO A 16 9.84 -17.65 -12.80
CA PRO A 16 8.85 -16.83 -12.10
C PRO A 16 7.61 -17.63 -11.72
N GLY A 17 6.92 -17.22 -10.66
CA GLY A 17 5.77 -17.93 -10.10
C GLY A 17 6.01 -18.31 -8.64
N TRP A 18 5.55 -19.49 -8.23
CA TRP A 18 5.68 -19.94 -6.85
C TRP A 18 7.13 -20.30 -6.50
N CYS A 19 7.61 -19.83 -5.35
CA CYS A 19 8.89 -20.24 -4.80
C CYS A 19 8.71 -21.10 -3.55
N GLU A 20 9.02 -22.39 -3.66
CA GLU A 20 8.88 -23.35 -2.56
C GLU A 20 9.73 -22.98 -1.32
N ARG A 21 10.95 -22.47 -1.53
CA ARG A 21 11.85 -22.12 -0.41
C ARG A 21 11.30 -20.98 0.43
N HIS A 22 10.76 -19.94 -0.22
CA HIS A 22 10.33 -18.71 0.48
C HIS A 22 8.82 -18.66 0.71
N GLY A 23 8.06 -19.65 0.23
CA GLY A 23 6.62 -19.76 0.43
C GLY A 23 5.82 -18.59 -0.13
N CYS A 24 6.25 -18.00 -1.25
CA CYS A 24 5.55 -16.87 -1.85
C CYS A 24 5.57 -16.88 -3.39
N SER A 25 4.58 -16.21 -3.99
CA SER A 25 4.54 -15.97 -5.42
C SER A 25 5.47 -14.81 -5.80
N LYS A 26 6.35 -15.05 -6.76
CA LYS A 26 7.34 -14.11 -7.28
C LYS A 26 7.06 -13.79 -8.75
N PRO A 27 6.48 -12.61 -9.05
CA PRO A 27 6.47 -12.07 -10.40
C PRO A 27 7.90 -12.01 -11.00
N PRO A 28 8.04 -11.89 -12.34
CA PRO A 28 9.35 -11.93 -13.00
C PRO A 28 10.42 -11.03 -12.40
N HIS A 29 10.03 -9.83 -11.94
CA HIS A 29 10.93 -8.91 -11.26
C HIS A 29 11.43 -9.46 -9.91
N PHE A 30 10.57 -10.03 -9.07
CA PHE A 30 10.96 -10.60 -7.77
C PHE A 30 11.78 -11.88 -7.94
N HIS A 31 11.47 -12.69 -8.94
CA HIS A 31 12.29 -13.84 -9.31
C HIS A 31 13.73 -13.42 -9.66
N LYS A 32 13.89 -12.40 -10.49
CA LYS A 32 15.19 -11.82 -10.84
C LYS A 32 15.95 -11.37 -9.59
N LEU A 33 15.32 -10.56 -8.73
CA LEU A 33 15.93 -10.09 -7.48
C LEU A 33 16.37 -11.24 -6.57
N CYS A 34 15.52 -12.25 -6.43
CA CYS A 34 15.82 -13.40 -5.59
C CYS A 34 17.07 -14.19 -6.04
N ARG A 35 17.37 -14.19 -7.34
CA ARG A 35 18.56 -14.86 -7.90
C ARG A 35 19.80 -13.97 -7.92
N THR A 36 19.63 -12.67 -8.12
CA THR A 36 20.74 -11.76 -8.42
C THR A 36 21.17 -10.89 -7.24
N ARG A 37 20.33 -10.73 -6.22
CA ARG A 37 20.53 -9.77 -5.13
C ARG A 37 20.54 -10.46 -3.75
N PRO A 38 21.74 -10.65 -3.14
CA PRO A 38 21.88 -11.30 -1.83
C PRO A 38 21.18 -10.57 -0.68
N ASP A 39 21.08 -9.25 -0.75
CA ASP A 39 20.36 -8.42 0.23
C ASP A 39 18.86 -8.75 0.25
N TYR A 40 18.24 -8.85 -0.92
CA TYR A 40 16.86 -9.28 -1.06
C TYR A 40 16.66 -10.75 -0.70
N PHE A 41 17.60 -11.63 -1.09
CA PHE A 41 17.57 -13.03 -0.69
C PHE A 41 17.49 -13.19 0.84
N ARG A 42 18.35 -12.48 1.59
CA ARG A 42 18.31 -12.48 3.07
C ARG A 42 16.98 -11.96 3.64
N LEU A 43 16.36 -10.97 2.99
CA LEU A 43 15.04 -10.49 3.41
C LEU A 43 13.97 -11.57 3.26
N TRP A 44 13.97 -12.31 2.15
CA TRP A 44 13.05 -13.42 1.94
C TRP A 44 13.29 -14.59 2.92
N GLU A 45 14.55 -14.92 3.21
CA GLU A 45 14.90 -15.93 4.22
C GLU A 45 14.38 -15.57 5.62
N GLN A 46 14.24 -14.28 5.90
CA GLN A 46 13.72 -13.77 7.17
C GLN A 46 12.18 -13.62 7.17
N GLY A 47 11.49 -13.99 6.08
CA GLY A 47 10.04 -13.83 5.96
C GLY A 47 9.59 -12.37 5.74
N ARG A 48 10.51 -11.47 5.37
CA ARG A 48 10.26 -10.02 5.19
C ARG A 48 10.40 -9.57 3.74
N GLY A 49 10.51 -10.51 2.82
CA GLY A 49 10.63 -10.21 1.41
C GLY A 49 9.30 -9.77 0.80
N PRO A 50 9.34 -9.00 -0.30
CA PRO A 50 8.13 -8.65 -1.05
C PRO A 50 7.29 -9.89 -1.39
N GLY A 51 5.97 -9.79 -1.16
CA GLY A 51 5.02 -10.87 -1.41
C GLY A 51 4.94 -11.97 -0.34
N GLN A 52 5.70 -11.88 0.77
CA GLN A 52 5.57 -12.79 1.94
C GLN A 52 4.65 -12.24 3.03
N SER A 53 4.49 -10.92 3.11
CA SER A 53 3.52 -10.34 4.03
C SER A 53 2.11 -10.71 3.59
N PRO A 54 1.22 -11.13 4.51
CA PRO A 54 -0.21 -11.19 4.19
C PRO A 54 -0.60 -9.82 3.66
N GLU A 55 -1.39 -9.78 2.58
CA GLU A 55 -1.92 -8.53 2.04
C GLU A 55 -2.57 -7.76 3.18
N VAL A 56 -1.87 -6.75 3.70
CA VAL A 56 -2.53 -5.73 4.48
C VAL A 56 -3.34 -5.01 3.44
N VAL A 57 -4.60 -5.44 3.28
CA VAL A 57 -5.59 -4.75 2.47
C VAL A 57 -5.51 -3.32 2.96
N HIS A 58 -4.80 -2.48 2.21
CA HIS A 58 -4.82 -1.06 2.47
C HIS A 58 -6.29 -0.74 2.46
N GLN A 59 -6.78 -0.22 3.58
CA GLN A 59 -8.15 0.26 3.71
C GLN A 59 -8.25 1.49 2.80
N ILE A 60 -8.19 1.27 1.50
CA ILE A 60 -8.56 2.22 0.47
C ILE A 60 -9.99 2.60 0.86
N ALA A 61 -10.26 3.90 0.91
CA ALA A 61 -11.61 4.41 1.07
C ALA A 61 -12.54 3.59 0.14
N PRO A 62 -13.71 3.14 0.62
CA PRO A 62 -14.51 2.17 -0.08
C PRO A 62 -14.75 2.68 -1.50
N ILE A 63 -14.35 1.88 -2.48
CA ILE A 63 -14.78 2.09 -3.86
C ILE A 63 -16.31 2.12 -3.81
N ARG A 64 -16.93 3.14 -4.44
CA ARG A 64 -18.39 3.27 -4.49
C ARG A 64 -19.03 1.91 -4.81
N ASP A 65 -20.08 1.58 -4.07
CA ASP A 65 -20.88 0.35 -4.15
C ASP A 65 -20.27 -0.93 -3.53
N ARG A 66 -19.09 -0.85 -2.89
CA ARG A 66 -18.59 -1.94 -2.04
C ARG A 66 -18.88 -1.64 -0.57
N VAL A 67 -19.99 -2.18 -0.06
CA VAL A 67 -20.31 -2.10 1.37
C VAL A 67 -19.31 -2.95 2.15
N LEU A 68 -18.28 -2.30 2.69
CA LEU A 68 -17.51 -2.89 3.78
C LEU A 68 -18.37 -2.78 5.04
N SER A 69 -18.62 -3.91 5.70
CA SER A 69 -19.38 -3.99 6.95
C SER A 69 -18.74 -3.14 8.06
N GLU A 70 -17.42 -2.95 7.96
CA GLU A 70 -16.64 -2.10 8.83
C GLU A 70 -16.25 -0.84 8.05
N ARG A 71 -16.51 0.33 8.67
CA ARG A 71 -16.13 1.65 8.15
C ARG A 71 -15.01 2.22 9.03
N PRO A 72 -13.79 1.65 8.97
CA PRO A 72 -12.68 2.06 9.83
C PRO A 72 -12.26 3.52 9.65
N TRP A 73 -12.63 4.15 8.53
CA TRP A 73 -12.44 5.57 8.26
C TRP A 73 -13.54 6.48 8.84
N GLU A 74 -14.65 5.93 9.34
CA GLU A 74 -15.75 6.71 9.91
C GLU A 74 -15.40 7.17 11.33
N GLY A 75 -15.00 8.44 11.44
CA GLY A 75 -14.75 9.11 12.72
C GLY A 75 -15.91 10.04 13.14
N ASN A 76 -15.87 10.53 14.38
CA ASN A 76 -16.84 11.51 14.88
C ASN A 76 -16.35 12.95 14.63
N ALA A 77 -17.03 13.68 13.75
CA ALA A 77 -16.77 15.10 13.53
C ALA A 77 -17.56 15.96 14.52
N GLN A 78 -16.99 16.19 15.71
CA GLN A 78 -17.59 17.12 16.69
C GLN A 78 -17.31 18.59 16.31
N LYS A 79 -18.23 19.49 16.67
CA LYS A 79 -18.04 20.94 16.49
C LYS A 79 -16.87 21.41 17.36
N LYS A 80 -15.80 21.87 16.72
CA LYS A 80 -14.65 22.49 17.40
C LYS A 80 -14.97 23.94 17.79
N PRO A 81 -14.27 24.55 18.76
CA PRO A 81 -14.53 25.93 19.20
C PRO A 81 -14.46 27.00 18.08
N TRP A 82 -13.73 26.73 17.00
CA TRP A 82 -13.64 27.58 15.80
C TRP A 82 -14.63 27.16 14.70
N HIS A 83 -15.83 26.72 15.08
CA HIS A 83 -16.81 26.24 14.11
C HIS A 83 -17.31 27.38 13.21
N TYR A 84 -17.10 27.24 11.91
CA TYR A 84 -17.68 28.11 10.90
C TYR A 84 -19.14 27.73 10.63
N ARG A 85 -19.97 28.68 10.15
CA ARG A 85 -21.38 28.42 9.77
C ARG A 85 -21.46 27.31 8.70
N VAL A 86 -20.49 27.29 7.79
CA VAL A 86 -20.31 26.27 6.76
C VAL A 86 -18.84 25.86 6.71
N THR A 87 -18.57 24.57 6.56
CA THR A 87 -17.23 24.02 6.32
C THR A 87 -17.28 23.21 5.03
N ALA A 88 -16.51 23.61 4.02
CA ALA A 88 -16.35 22.87 2.79
C ALA A 88 -15.17 21.89 2.89
N VAL A 89 -15.39 20.62 2.58
CA VAL A 89 -14.34 19.59 2.51
C VAL A 89 -14.22 19.14 1.06
N ILE A 90 -13.03 19.29 0.46
CA ILE A 90 -12.75 18.93 -0.93
C ILE A 90 -11.81 17.71 -0.92
N PRO A 91 -12.32 16.47 -1.08
CA PRO A 91 -11.45 15.32 -1.25
C PRO A 91 -10.79 15.38 -2.64
N VAL A 92 -9.47 15.27 -2.70
CA VAL A 92 -8.69 15.28 -3.95
C VAL A 92 -7.83 14.02 -4.02
N ILE A 93 -7.73 13.44 -5.21
CA ILE A 93 -6.78 12.37 -5.55
C ILE A 93 -6.10 12.74 -6.88
N ASP A 94 -4.78 12.91 -6.87
CA ASP A 94 -3.90 13.10 -8.05
C ASP A 94 -4.39 14.08 -9.16
N THR A 95 -5.20 15.08 -8.81
CA THR A 95 -5.67 16.13 -9.74
C THR A 95 -5.49 17.52 -9.11
N VAL A 96 -4.24 17.94 -8.98
CA VAL A 96 -3.86 19.23 -8.35
C VAL A 96 -4.45 20.42 -9.11
N ASP A 97 -4.47 20.36 -10.45
CA ASP A 97 -4.90 21.48 -11.30
C ASP A 97 -6.38 21.88 -11.09
N LEU A 98 -7.23 20.94 -10.66
CA LEU A 98 -8.66 21.21 -10.42
C LEU A 98 -8.95 21.71 -9.01
N LEU A 99 -8.01 21.53 -8.06
CA LEU A 99 -8.17 22.00 -6.70
C LEU A 99 -8.14 23.52 -6.62
N GLU A 100 -7.22 24.16 -7.34
CA GLU A 100 -7.11 25.62 -7.35
C GLU A 100 -8.40 26.27 -7.85
N MET A 101 -8.94 25.77 -8.96
CA MET A 101 -10.20 26.27 -9.52
C MET A 101 -11.39 26.03 -8.59
N ALA A 102 -11.47 24.88 -7.92
CA ALA A 102 -12.52 24.60 -6.94
C ALA A 102 -12.46 25.56 -5.74
N VAL A 103 -11.27 25.90 -5.27
CA VAL A 103 -11.07 26.88 -4.18
C VAL A 103 -11.52 28.27 -4.61
N GLU A 104 -11.17 28.72 -5.83
CA GLU A 104 -11.60 30.04 -6.32
C GLU A 104 -13.12 30.12 -6.46
N LEU A 105 -13.77 29.07 -6.96
CA LEU A 105 -15.24 29.03 -7.06
C LEU A 105 -15.90 29.10 -5.68
N LEU A 106 -15.36 28.43 -4.66
CA LEU A 106 -15.89 28.49 -3.30
C LEU A 106 -15.72 29.89 -2.69
N ARG A 107 -14.62 30.60 -2.98
CA ARG A 107 -14.41 31.98 -2.51
C ARG A 107 -15.42 32.97 -3.06
N LEU A 108 -15.98 32.69 -4.24
CA LEU A 108 -17.01 33.53 -4.86
C LEU A 108 -18.40 33.31 -4.28
N GLN A 109 -18.59 32.26 -3.47
CA GLN A 109 -19.88 31.99 -2.85
C GLN A 109 -20.13 32.93 -1.66
N THR A 110 -21.36 33.41 -1.55
CA THR A 110 -21.83 34.15 -0.36
C THR A 110 -22.79 33.26 0.42
N GLU A 111 -22.57 33.17 1.73
CA GLU A 111 -23.50 32.54 2.66
C GLU A 111 -24.81 33.35 2.66
N ARG A 112 -25.93 32.72 2.27
CA ARG A 112 -27.28 33.30 2.49
C ARG A 112 -27.75 32.91 3.89
#